data_AF-A0A136KRH1-F1
#
_entry.id   AF-A0A136KRH1-F1
#
_cell.length_a   1.000
_cell.length_b   1.000
_cell.length_c   1.000
_cell.angle_alpha   90.00
_cell.angle_beta   90.00
_cell.angle_gamma   90.00
#
_symmetry.space_group_name_H-M   'P 1'
#
loop_
_entity.id
_entity.type
_entity.pdbx_description
1 polymer ?
#
loop_
_entity_poly.entity_id
_entity_poly.type
_entity_poly.pdbx_seq_one_letter_code
_entity_poly.pdbx_strand_id
1 'polypeptide(L)'
;MLINAFYENLCSHRKNSKDKLDNLLICYRYFKECRNSIIHRDGIADEKTEEAYRNFSLIANPSDLGVKEVPIHFPIERYKPVNISLRGVVGLSDIVLRIIATIDAELSRSTNAENEFVSRWKSNITKQIQLNKLADKRRKQIVGSVLSLGFPHPTRTDQIEKFIKEHGLFL
;
A
#
# COMPACT_ATOMS: atom_id res chain seq x y z
N MET A 1 14.31 9.99 -13.53
CA MET A 1 13.67 9.06 -12.59
C MET A 1 12.83 9.82 -11.56
N LEU A 2 11.61 9.33 -11.28
CA LEU A 2 10.63 9.93 -10.35
C LEU A 2 10.78 9.45 -8.89
N ILE A 3 11.82 8.67 -8.60
CA ILE A 3 12.01 7.96 -7.33
C ILE A 3 11.74 8.83 -6.09
N ASN A 4 12.25 10.07 -6.05
CA ASN A 4 12.08 10.93 -4.86
C ASN A 4 10.92 11.92 -4.99
N ALA A 5 10.16 11.91 -6.09
CA ALA A 5 9.05 12.83 -6.28
C ALA A 5 7.89 12.55 -5.31
N PHE A 6 7.69 11.29 -4.92
CA PHE A 6 6.59 10.84 -4.08
C PHE A 6 7.04 10.05 -2.83
N TYR A 7 8.20 9.39 -2.89
CA TYR A 7 8.61 8.42 -1.89
C TYR A 7 8.69 8.97 -0.47
N GLU A 8 9.29 10.15 -0.29
CA GLU A 8 9.45 10.76 1.04
C GLU A 8 8.10 10.98 1.74
N ASN A 9 7.10 11.48 0.98
CA ASN A 9 5.75 11.70 1.51
C ASN A 9 5.06 10.37 1.85
N LEU A 10 5.17 9.37 0.97
CA LEU A 10 4.61 8.03 1.20
C LEU A 10 5.25 7.32 2.40
N CYS A 11 6.56 7.49 2.60
CA CYS A 11 7.27 6.99 3.79
C CYS A 11 6.83 7.69 5.07
N SER A 12 6.54 8.99 5.02
CA SER A 12 6.08 9.75 6.18
C SER A 12 4.65 9.41 6.62
N HIS A 13 3.90 8.66 5.82
CA HIS A 13 2.53 8.29 6.14
C HIS A 13 2.49 7.45 7.42
N ARG A 14 1.61 7.81 8.37
CA ARG A 14 1.50 7.16 9.70
C ARG A 14 1.28 5.65 9.69
N LYS A 15 0.84 5.08 8.56
CA LYS A 15 0.61 3.64 8.38
C LYS A 15 1.77 2.94 7.68
N ASN A 16 2.73 3.66 7.13
CA ASN A 16 3.95 3.05 6.64
C ASN A 16 4.63 2.31 7.81
N SER A 17 4.83 1.02 7.64
CA SER A 17 5.28 0.09 8.68
C SER A 17 6.33 -0.85 8.09
N LYS A 18 7.30 -0.29 7.33
CA LYS A 18 8.30 -1.04 6.57
C LYS A 18 8.97 -2.16 7.37
N ASP A 19 9.48 -1.83 8.55
CA ASP A 19 10.21 -2.78 9.40
C ASP A 19 9.33 -3.87 10.01
N LYS A 20 8.00 -3.76 9.85
CA LYS A 20 7.00 -4.70 10.37
C LYS A 20 6.26 -5.45 9.26
N LEU A 21 6.62 -5.23 7.99
CA LEU A 21 5.85 -5.73 6.84
C LEU A 21 5.66 -7.26 6.88
N ASP A 22 6.70 -8.01 7.20
CA ASP A 22 6.63 -9.49 7.27
C ASP A 22 5.64 -9.94 8.36
N ASN A 23 5.69 -9.32 9.54
CA ASN A 23 4.76 -9.61 10.64
C ASN A 23 3.31 -9.24 10.28
N LEU A 24 3.11 -8.12 9.58
CA LEU A 24 1.80 -7.73 9.08
C LEU A 24 1.26 -8.74 8.05
N LEU A 25 2.11 -9.28 7.19
CA LEU A 25 1.74 -10.32 6.22
C LEU A 25 1.42 -11.66 6.91
N ILE A 26 2.12 -12.02 7.99
CA ILE A 26 1.80 -13.18 8.83
C ILE A 26 0.40 -13.01 9.44
N CYS A 27 0.10 -11.84 10.01
CA CYS A 27 -1.23 -11.51 10.53
C CYS A 27 -2.30 -11.60 9.43
N TYR A 28 -2.04 -11.02 8.25
CA TYR A 28 -2.97 -11.09 7.12
C TYR A 28 -3.23 -12.54 6.69
N ARG A 29 -2.18 -13.37 6.61
CA ARG A 29 -2.28 -14.78 6.23
C ARG A 29 -3.18 -15.57 7.19
N TYR A 30 -3.11 -15.33 8.49
CA TYR A 30 -4.02 -15.94 9.48
C TYR A 30 -5.49 -15.69 9.11
N PHE A 31 -5.91 -14.43 8.99
CA PHE A 31 -7.31 -14.10 8.66
C PHE A 31 -7.73 -14.61 7.28
N LYS A 32 -6.83 -14.57 6.29
CA LYS A 32 -7.07 -15.09 4.94
C LYS A 32 -7.35 -16.60 4.97
N GLU A 33 -6.57 -17.38 5.72
CA GLU A 33 -6.82 -18.82 5.84
C GLU A 33 -8.09 -19.12 6.65
N CYS A 34 -8.39 -18.35 7.69
CA CYS A 34 -9.68 -18.48 8.39
C CYS A 34 -10.87 -18.26 7.45
N ARG A 35 -10.83 -17.21 6.62
CA ARG A 35 -11.85 -16.98 5.58
C ARG A 35 -11.91 -18.14 4.58
N ASN A 36 -10.77 -18.67 4.16
CA ASN A 36 -10.74 -19.80 3.22
C ASN A 36 -11.43 -21.04 3.81
N SER A 37 -11.17 -21.36 5.08
CA SER A 37 -11.86 -22.47 5.75
C SER A 37 -13.37 -22.24 5.85
N ILE A 38 -13.81 -21.04 6.21
CA ILE A 38 -15.25 -20.71 6.27
C ILE A 38 -15.93 -20.89 4.91
N ILE A 39 -15.31 -20.40 3.83
CA ILE A 39 -15.96 -20.37 2.51
C ILE A 39 -15.86 -21.69 1.76
N HIS A 40 -14.76 -22.45 1.94
CA HIS A 40 -14.45 -23.60 1.09
C HIS A 40 -14.42 -24.94 1.82
N ARG A 41 -14.53 -24.95 3.15
CA ARG A 41 -14.38 -26.16 3.97
C ARG A 41 -15.39 -26.22 5.11
N ASP A 42 -16.56 -25.63 4.92
CA ASP A 42 -17.64 -25.59 5.93
C ASP A 42 -17.19 -25.08 7.30
N GLY A 43 -16.21 -24.16 7.33
CA GLY A 43 -15.65 -23.62 8.56
C GLY A 43 -14.65 -24.52 9.26
N ILE A 44 -14.24 -25.65 8.68
CA ILE A 44 -13.28 -26.58 9.31
C ILE A 44 -11.84 -26.19 8.99
N ALA A 45 -11.00 -26.13 10.02
CA ALA A 45 -9.58 -25.81 9.90
C ALA A 45 -8.79 -26.96 9.26
N ASP A 46 -7.93 -26.62 8.31
CA ASP A 46 -6.93 -27.52 7.72
C ASP A 46 -5.53 -27.21 8.27
N GLU A 47 -4.53 -27.94 7.75
CA GLU A 47 -3.12 -27.74 8.08
C GLU A 47 -2.65 -26.31 7.82
N LYS A 48 -3.06 -25.68 6.71
CA LYS A 48 -2.66 -24.32 6.37
C LYS A 48 -3.21 -23.30 7.36
N THR A 49 -4.44 -23.51 7.84
CA THR A 49 -5.10 -22.63 8.81
C THR A 49 -4.43 -22.75 10.18
N GLU A 50 -4.14 -23.97 10.62
CA GLU A 50 -3.39 -24.25 11.86
C GLU A 50 -1.98 -23.65 11.81
N GLU A 51 -1.24 -23.85 10.72
CA GLU A 51 0.10 -23.28 10.53
C GLU A 51 0.06 -21.74 10.57
N ALA A 52 -0.91 -21.13 9.87
CA ALA A 52 -1.05 -19.68 9.87
C ALA A 52 -1.34 -19.12 11.27
N TYR A 53 -2.15 -19.81 12.08
CA TYR A 53 -2.37 -19.45 13.48
C TYR A 53 -1.10 -19.57 14.31
N ARG A 54 -0.36 -20.69 14.21
CA ARG A 54 0.89 -20.88 14.97
C ARG A 54 1.92 -19.80 14.66
N ASN A 55 2.06 -19.42 13.38
CA ASN A 55 2.99 -18.36 12.99
C ASN A 55 2.52 -17.00 13.53
N PHE A 56 1.22 -16.72 13.47
CA PHE A 56 0.69 -15.46 13.97
C PHE A 56 0.78 -15.33 15.49
N SER A 57 0.49 -16.39 16.25
CA SER A 57 0.49 -16.36 17.72
C SER A 57 1.87 -16.02 18.30
N LEU A 58 2.96 -16.33 17.60
CA LEU A 58 4.33 -15.98 17.99
C LEU A 58 4.61 -14.46 17.94
N ILE A 59 3.92 -13.73 17.08
CA ILE A 59 4.15 -12.29 16.83
C ILE A 59 2.94 -11.42 17.15
N ALA A 60 1.89 -11.99 17.75
CA ALA A 60 0.61 -11.35 18.03
C ALA A 60 0.67 -10.38 19.22
N ASN A 61 1.56 -9.39 19.16
CA ASN A 61 1.70 -8.33 20.16
C ASN A 61 1.80 -6.93 19.49
N PRO A 62 1.47 -5.85 20.23
CA PRO A 62 1.49 -4.48 19.68
C PRO A 62 2.83 -4.04 19.08
N SER A 63 3.94 -4.45 19.69
CA SER A 63 5.30 -4.05 19.27
C SER A 63 5.70 -4.67 17.94
N ASP A 64 5.43 -5.97 17.77
CA ASP A 64 5.78 -6.69 16.55
C ASP A 64 4.91 -6.35 15.36
N LEU A 65 3.68 -5.89 15.60
CA LEU A 65 2.78 -5.42 14.54
C LEU A 65 2.83 -3.90 14.32
N GLY A 66 3.41 -3.13 15.25
CA GLY A 66 3.41 -1.66 15.18
C GLY A 66 2.00 -1.03 15.31
N VAL A 67 1.11 -1.69 16.06
CA VAL A 67 -0.30 -1.28 16.26
C VAL A 67 -0.58 -0.97 17.73
N LYS A 68 -1.67 -0.23 18.00
CA LYS A 68 -2.11 0.01 19.38
C LYS A 68 -2.83 -1.19 19.99
N GLU A 69 -3.67 -1.85 19.19
CA GLU A 69 -4.43 -3.04 19.57
C GLU A 69 -4.18 -4.13 18.54
N VAL A 70 -3.86 -5.34 19.00
CA VAL A 70 -3.71 -6.52 18.14
C VAL A 70 -5.11 -6.97 17.69
N PRO A 71 -5.31 -7.35 16.42
CA PRO A 71 -6.56 -7.96 15.98
C PRO A 71 -6.94 -9.16 16.85
N ILE A 72 -8.18 -9.17 17.35
CA ILE A 72 -8.70 -10.31 18.11
C ILE A 72 -8.64 -11.57 17.24
N HIS A 73 -8.03 -12.61 17.79
CA HIS A 73 -7.82 -13.90 17.15
C HIS A 73 -8.03 -15.03 18.16
N PHE A 74 -8.33 -16.22 17.65
CA PHE A 74 -8.62 -17.39 18.46
C PHE A 74 -7.67 -18.55 18.10
N PRO A 75 -7.40 -19.45 19.06
CA PRO A 75 -6.72 -20.70 18.78
C PRO A 75 -7.37 -21.49 17.65
N ILE A 76 -6.52 -22.04 16.77
CA ILE A 76 -6.93 -22.93 15.69
C ILE A 76 -6.33 -24.31 15.94
N GLU A 77 -7.18 -25.32 15.85
CA GLU A 77 -6.80 -26.72 15.86
C GLU A 77 -7.32 -27.39 14.60
N ARG A 78 -6.51 -28.27 14.01
CA ARG A 78 -6.88 -29.01 12.81
C ARG A 78 -8.19 -29.81 13.01
N TYR A 79 -9.02 -29.85 11.97
CA TYR A 79 -10.33 -30.51 11.95
C TYR A 79 -11.38 -29.95 12.92
N LYS A 80 -11.09 -28.83 13.61
CA LYS A 80 -12.07 -28.11 14.41
C LYS A 80 -12.66 -26.91 13.66
N PRO A 81 -13.84 -26.42 14.07
CA PRO A 81 -14.41 -25.19 13.54
C PRO A 81 -13.52 -23.98 13.78
N VAL A 82 -13.41 -23.12 12.76
CA VAL A 82 -12.76 -21.82 12.80
C VAL A 82 -13.73 -20.78 13.33
N ASN A 83 -13.29 -19.99 14.31
CA ASN A 83 -14.03 -18.84 14.82
C ASN A 83 -13.32 -17.54 14.44
N ILE A 84 -14.08 -16.51 14.08
CA ILE A 84 -13.57 -15.17 13.79
C ILE A 84 -14.37 -14.14 14.60
N SER A 85 -13.67 -13.16 15.17
CA SER A 85 -14.29 -12.00 15.82
C SER A 85 -14.48 -10.87 14.82
N LEU A 86 -15.66 -10.24 14.80
CA LEU A 86 -15.90 -9.03 14.01
C LEU A 86 -14.93 -7.90 14.41
N ARG A 87 -14.62 -7.76 15.69
CA ARG A 87 -13.61 -6.79 16.16
C ARG A 87 -12.20 -7.17 15.71
N GLY A 88 -11.91 -8.46 15.57
CA GLY A 88 -10.70 -8.95 14.91
C GLY A 88 -10.61 -8.52 13.44
N VAL A 89 -11.71 -8.63 12.70
CA VAL A 89 -11.80 -8.17 11.30
C VAL A 89 -11.64 -6.65 11.19
N VAL A 90 -12.20 -5.87 12.13
CA VAL A 90 -11.97 -4.42 12.18
C VAL A 90 -10.48 -4.12 12.40
N GLY A 91 -9.80 -4.86 13.28
CA GLY A 91 -8.35 -4.74 13.47
C GLY A 91 -7.56 -5.11 12.21
N LEU A 92 -7.97 -6.15 11.49
CA LEU A 92 -7.37 -6.55 10.22
C LEU A 92 -7.42 -5.42 9.18
N SER A 93 -8.48 -4.61 9.15
CA SER A 93 -8.56 -3.46 8.24
C SER A 93 -7.41 -2.47 8.46
N ASP A 94 -6.96 -2.26 9.70
CA ASP A 94 -5.77 -1.43 9.96
C ASP A 94 -4.49 -2.08 9.44
N ILE A 95 -4.33 -3.39 9.65
CA ILE A 95 -3.20 -4.20 9.15
C ILE A 95 -3.11 -4.08 7.62
N VAL A 96 -4.23 -4.27 6.90
CA VAL A 96 -4.28 -4.17 5.44
C VAL A 96 -3.88 -2.77 4.97
N LEU A 97 -4.41 -1.72 5.62
CA LEU A 97 -4.05 -0.34 5.26
C LEU A 97 -2.57 -0.02 5.50
N ARG A 98 -1.93 -0.65 6.49
CA ARG A 98 -0.48 -0.54 6.73
C ARG A 98 0.33 -1.26 5.68
N ILE A 99 -0.09 -2.47 5.28
CA ILE A 99 0.53 -3.21 4.18
C ILE A 99 0.47 -2.37 2.90
N ILE A 100 -0.71 -1.85 2.53
CA ILE A 100 -0.91 -1.00 1.35
C ILE A 100 0.00 0.23 1.41
N ALA A 101 -0.07 1.03 2.48
CA ALA A 101 0.73 2.24 2.60
C ALA A 101 2.25 1.98 2.52
N THR A 102 2.70 0.83 3.01
CA THR A 102 4.10 0.41 2.96
C THR A 102 4.50 -0.01 1.56
N ILE A 103 3.70 -0.88 0.92
CA ILE A 103 3.96 -1.36 -0.44
C ILE A 103 3.87 -0.22 -1.45
N ASP A 104 2.90 0.68 -1.32
CA ASP A 104 2.76 1.86 -2.19
C ASP A 104 4.03 2.73 -2.15
N ALA A 105 4.61 2.94 -0.96
CA ALA A 105 5.87 3.65 -0.83
C ALA A 105 7.01 2.89 -1.53
N GLU A 106 7.17 1.59 -1.28
CA GLU A 106 8.28 0.84 -1.86
C GLU A 106 8.16 0.70 -3.38
N LEU A 107 6.95 0.49 -3.91
CA LEU A 107 6.69 0.35 -5.34
C LEU A 107 6.72 1.68 -6.09
N SER A 108 6.50 2.82 -5.44
CA SER A 108 6.55 4.14 -6.11
C SER A 108 7.92 4.46 -6.70
N ARG A 109 8.96 3.74 -6.29
CA ARG A 109 10.34 3.88 -6.77
C ARG A 109 10.68 2.97 -7.95
N SER A 110 9.74 2.09 -8.35
CA SER A 110 9.96 1.13 -9.42
C SER A 110 9.80 1.78 -10.80
N THR A 111 10.45 1.19 -11.81
CA THR A 111 10.22 1.56 -13.21
C THR A 111 8.77 1.33 -13.64
N ASN A 112 8.08 0.34 -13.05
CA ASN A 112 6.65 0.13 -13.29
C ASN A 112 5.80 1.34 -12.84
N ALA A 113 6.14 1.97 -11.71
CA ALA A 113 5.47 3.19 -11.28
C ALA A 113 5.72 4.37 -12.24
N GLU A 114 6.92 4.47 -12.81
CA GLU A 114 7.23 5.46 -13.84
C GLU A 114 6.43 5.21 -15.12
N ASN A 115 6.34 3.95 -15.56
CA ASN A 115 5.54 3.56 -16.72
C ASN A 115 4.05 3.85 -16.52
N GLU A 116 3.51 3.55 -15.32
CA GLU A 116 2.14 3.88 -14.95
C GLU A 116 1.90 5.41 -14.97
N PHE A 117 2.86 6.19 -14.45
CA PHE A 117 2.79 7.65 -14.52
C PHE A 117 2.72 8.15 -15.98
N VAL A 118 3.60 7.67 -16.85
CA VAL A 118 3.60 8.01 -18.29
C VAL A 118 2.29 7.59 -18.96
N SER A 119 1.81 6.39 -18.67
CA SER A 119 0.55 5.84 -19.20
C SER A 119 -0.63 6.74 -18.83
N ARG A 120 -0.84 7.01 -17.53
CA ARG A 120 -1.91 7.90 -17.06
C ARG A 120 -1.78 9.31 -17.61
N TRP A 121 -0.56 9.83 -17.71
CA TRP A 121 -0.31 11.14 -18.27
C TRP A 121 -0.84 11.23 -19.70
N LYS A 122 -0.43 10.30 -20.57
CA LYS A 122 -0.84 10.27 -21.98
C LYS A 122 -2.35 10.04 -22.14
N SER A 123 -2.96 9.22 -21.29
CA SER A 123 -4.39 8.92 -21.37
C SER A 123 -5.29 10.06 -20.91
N ASN A 124 -4.87 10.84 -19.90
CA ASN A 124 -5.74 11.84 -19.27
C ASN A 124 -5.39 13.29 -19.66
N ILE A 125 -4.14 13.56 -20.01
CA ILE A 125 -3.67 14.89 -20.41
C ILE A 125 -3.58 14.90 -21.93
N THR A 126 -4.74 15.08 -22.56
CA THR A 126 -4.92 14.95 -24.02
C THR A 126 -4.48 16.19 -24.80
N LYS A 127 -4.40 17.35 -24.15
CA LYS A 127 -3.86 18.57 -24.77
C LYS A 127 -2.36 18.61 -24.51
N GLN A 128 -1.57 18.84 -25.55
CA GLN A 128 -0.16 19.24 -25.39
C GLN A 128 -0.15 20.59 -24.68
N ILE A 129 0.11 20.54 -23.38
CA ILE A 129 0.25 21.73 -22.57
C ILE A 129 1.68 22.25 -22.79
N GLN A 130 1.85 23.57 -22.91
CA GLN A 130 3.16 24.21 -22.79
C GLN A 130 3.40 24.57 -21.32
N LEU A 131 4.62 24.34 -20.85
CA LEU A 131 5.00 24.74 -19.50
C LEU A 131 5.07 26.26 -19.39
N ASN A 132 4.53 26.82 -18.30
CA ASN A 132 4.60 28.27 -18.08
C ASN A 132 6.07 28.73 -17.96
N LYS A 133 6.39 29.91 -18.51
CA LYS A 133 7.74 30.49 -18.41
C LYS A 133 8.10 30.87 -16.97
N LEU A 134 7.13 31.35 -16.21
CA LEU A 134 7.33 31.75 -14.81
C LEU A 134 7.40 30.51 -13.91
N ALA A 135 8.47 30.42 -13.12
CA ALA A 135 8.78 29.23 -12.29
C ALA A 135 7.63 28.85 -11.34
N ASP A 136 7.06 29.82 -10.62
CA ASP A 136 5.97 29.55 -9.67
C ASP A 136 4.70 29.05 -10.35
N LYS A 137 4.34 29.66 -11.50
CA LYS A 137 3.17 29.25 -12.27
C LYS A 137 3.39 27.85 -12.88
N ARG A 138 4.59 27.57 -13.36
CA ARG A 138 4.98 26.25 -13.88
C ARG A 138 4.90 25.18 -12.81
N ARG A 139 5.42 25.45 -11.62
CA ARG A 139 5.34 24.53 -10.48
C ARG A 139 3.89 24.21 -10.13
N LYS A 140 3.03 25.23 -10.00
CA LYS A 140 1.59 25.04 -9.72
C LYS A 140 0.89 24.23 -10.81
N GLN A 141 1.23 24.49 -12.06
CA GLN A 141 0.69 23.75 -13.21
C GLN A 141 1.07 22.27 -13.15
N ILE A 142 2.35 21.94 -12.94
CA ILE A 142 2.82 20.56 -12.82
C ILE A 142 2.14 19.85 -11.66
N VAL A 143 2.08 20.48 -10.48
CA VAL A 143 1.38 19.91 -9.32
C VAL A 143 -0.11 19.68 -9.62
N GLY A 144 -0.79 20.65 -10.23
CA GLY A 144 -2.19 20.50 -10.62
C GLY A 144 -2.42 19.33 -11.57
N SER A 145 -1.55 19.16 -12.57
CA SER A 145 -1.60 18.00 -13.48
C SER A 145 -1.39 16.70 -12.74
N VAL A 146 -0.37 16.60 -11.88
CA VAL A 146 -0.09 15.40 -11.08
C VAL A 146 -1.28 15.02 -10.20
N LEU A 147 -1.91 15.98 -9.52
CA LEU A 147 -3.08 15.73 -8.68
C LEU A 147 -4.31 15.32 -9.51
N SER A 148 -4.49 15.90 -10.70
CA SER A 148 -5.60 15.51 -11.59
C SER A 148 -5.50 14.06 -12.09
N LEU A 149 -4.30 13.48 -12.09
CA LEU A 149 -4.04 12.08 -12.40
C LEU A 149 -4.25 11.13 -11.20
N GLY A 150 -4.63 11.67 -10.03
CA GLY A 150 -4.83 10.92 -8.80
C GLY A 150 -3.55 10.54 -8.05
N PHE A 151 -2.41 11.13 -8.40
CA PHE A 151 -1.16 10.93 -7.67
C PHE A 151 -1.10 11.80 -6.40
N PRO A 152 -0.33 11.39 -5.37
CA PRO A 152 -0.13 12.19 -4.17
C PRO A 152 0.60 13.50 -4.50
N HIS A 153 0.53 14.45 -3.56
CA HIS A 153 1.25 15.71 -3.71
C HIS A 153 2.77 15.44 -3.79
N PRO A 154 3.46 15.94 -4.83
CA PRO A 154 4.88 15.68 -4.99
C PRO A 154 5.71 16.55 -4.04
N THR A 155 6.79 15.97 -3.49
CA THR A 155 7.78 16.70 -2.69
C THR A 155 8.82 17.38 -3.59
N ARG A 156 9.19 16.73 -4.70
CA ARG A 156 10.19 17.19 -5.68
C ARG A 156 9.57 17.47 -7.04
N THR A 157 8.94 18.63 -7.19
CA THR A 157 8.34 19.05 -8.48
C THR A 157 9.39 19.22 -9.58
N ASP A 158 10.63 19.55 -9.22
CA ASP A 158 11.78 19.64 -10.13
C ASP A 158 12.10 18.30 -10.82
N GLN A 159 12.01 17.20 -10.09
CA GLN A 159 12.22 15.86 -10.67
C GLN A 159 11.09 15.48 -11.63
N ILE A 160 9.85 15.86 -11.30
CA ILE A 160 8.72 15.67 -12.21
C ILE A 160 8.95 16.50 -13.48
N GLU A 161 9.32 17.78 -13.34
CA GLU A 161 9.59 18.66 -14.49
C GLU A 161 10.65 18.08 -15.42
N LYS A 162 11.76 17.57 -14.86
CA LYS A 162 12.81 16.92 -15.65
C LYS A 162 12.28 15.67 -16.34
N PHE A 163 11.58 14.81 -15.62
CA PHE A 163 11.07 13.54 -16.13
C PHE A 163 10.07 13.73 -17.29
N ILE A 164 9.12 14.66 -17.15
CA ILE A 164 8.11 14.91 -18.20
C ILE A 164 8.75 15.49 -19.47
N LYS A 165 9.82 16.30 -19.36
CA LYS A 165 10.57 16.81 -20.51
C LYS A 165 11.34 15.71 -21.21
N GLU A 166 12.04 14.86 -20.46
CA GLU A 166 12.79 13.71 -20.98
C GLU A 166 11.88 12.74 -21.75
N HIS A 167 10.62 12.59 -21.33
CA HIS A 167 9.65 11.69 -21.96
C HIS A 167 8.74 12.37 -23.00
N GLY A 168 9.01 13.65 -23.35
CA GLY A 168 8.23 14.39 -24.35
C GLY A 168 6.75 14.55 -24.00
N LEU A 169 6.42 14.64 -22.70
CA LEU A 169 5.04 14.73 -22.21
C LEU A 169 4.48 16.17 -22.21
N PHE A 170 5.31 17.15 -22.56
CA PHE A 170 4.97 18.56 -22.79
C PHE A 170 5.70 19.08 -24.03
N LEU A 171 5.22 20.21 -24.57
CA LEU A 171 5.92 21.06 -25.53
C LEU A 171 6.84 22.06 -24.81
#